data_AF-A0A7W9SFA6-F1
#
_entry.id   AF-A0A7W9SFA6-F1
#
_cell.length_a   1.000
_cell.length_b   1.000
_cell.length_c   1.000
_cell.angle_alpha   90.00
_cell.angle_beta   90.00
_cell.angle_gamma   90.00
#
_symmetry.space_group_name_H-M   'P 1'
#
loop_
_entity.id
_entity.type
_entity.pdbx_description
1 polymer ?
#
loop_
_entity_poly.entity_id
_entity_poly.type
_entity_poly.pdbx_seq_one_letter_code
_entity_poly.pdbx_strand_id
1 'polypeptide(L)' 'MTKEEIWEMTLPRYLRNDIKAYVQGIKENSSLLDCLWGEVYGSINSALYSYEISDEQARFLRNKYLGIGLEDE' A
#
# COMPACT_ATOMS: atom_id res chain seq x y z
N MET A 1 2.16 12.70 16.22
CA MET A 1 2.19 11.51 15.37
C MET A 1 0.86 10.79 15.51
N THR A 2 0.07 10.75 14.45
CA THR A 2 -1.15 9.94 14.37
C THR A 2 -0.79 8.47 14.18
N LYS A 3 -1.78 7.60 14.31
CA LYS A 3 -1.62 6.16 14.11
C LYS A 3 -1.19 5.83 12.67
N GLU A 4 -1.77 6.54 11.72
CA GLU A 4 -1.52 6.43 10.29
C GLU A 4 -0.09 6.87 9.94
N GLU A 5 0.39 7.97 10.55
CA GLU A 5 1.78 8.41 10.40
C GLU A 5 2.77 7.35 10.89
N ILE A 6 2.49 6.70 12.04
CA ILE A 6 3.32 5.60 12.54
C ILE A 6 3.31 4.43 11.56
N TRP A 7 2.14 4.03 11.08
CA TRP A 7 2.00 2.92 10.14
C TRP A 7 2.82 3.09 8.87
N GLU A 8 2.94 4.31 8.35
CA GLU A 8 3.75 4.58 7.17
C GLU A 8 5.25 4.63 7.48
N MET A 9 5.61 5.01 8.70
CA MET A 9 7.01 5.00 9.16
C MET A 9 7.53 3.58 9.44
N THR A 10 6.66 2.65 9.84
CA THR A 10 7.05 1.29 10.27
C THR A 10 6.89 0.21 9.19
N LEU A 11 6.57 0.58 7.95
CA LEU A 11 6.41 -0.40 6.87
C LEU A 11 7.70 -1.21 6.61
N PRO A 12 7.57 -2.53 6.36
CA PRO A 12 8.64 -3.34 5.78
C PRO A 12 9.22 -2.69 4.53
N ARG A 13 10.53 -2.85 4.33
CA ARG A 13 11.25 -2.14 3.26
C ARG A 13 10.71 -2.47 1.88
N TYR A 14 10.35 -3.72 1.61
CA TYR A 14 9.82 -4.15 0.31
C TYR A 14 8.48 -3.46 0.01
N LEU A 15 7.52 -3.52 0.94
CA LEU A 15 6.22 -2.87 0.81
C LEU A 15 6.35 -1.35 0.62
N ARG A 16 7.26 -0.71 1.35
CA ARG A 16 7.56 0.72 1.14
C ARG A 16 8.10 1.01 -0.26
N ASN A 17 8.95 0.14 -0.81
CA ASN A 17 9.50 0.31 -2.14
C ASN A 17 8.43 0.16 -3.22
N ASP A 18 7.54 -0.82 -3.08
CA ASP A 18 6.47 -1.06 -4.05
C ASP A 18 5.46 0.11 -4.05
N ILE A 19 5.10 0.62 -2.87
CA ILE A 19 4.28 1.84 -2.74
C ILE A 19 4.95 3.02 -3.44
N LYS A 20 6.26 3.22 -3.25
CA LYS A 20 7.00 4.30 -3.92
C LYS A 20 7.00 4.12 -5.43
N ALA A 21 7.22 2.90 -5.93
CA ALA A 21 7.22 2.60 -7.35
C ALA A 21 5.85 2.88 -7.97
N TYR A 22 4.77 2.47 -7.32
CA TYR A 22 3.41 2.74 -7.75
C TYR A 22 3.07 4.25 -7.75
N VAL A 23 3.37 4.97 -6.66
CA VAL A 23 3.16 6.43 -6.58
C VAL A 23 3.97 7.17 -7.65
N GLN A 24 5.19 6.72 -7.95
CA GLN A 24 5.97 7.28 -9.04
C GLN A 24 5.35 6.96 -10.40
N GLY A 25 4.89 5.72 -10.61
CA GLY A 25 4.19 5.29 -11.81
C GLY A 25 2.94 6.12 -12.11
N ILE A 26 2.17 6.50 -11.08
CA ILE A 26 1.04 7.43 -11.22
C ILE A 26 1.54 8.80 -11.74
N LYS A 27 2.56 9.37 -11.09
CA LYS A 27 3.09 10.70 -11.45
C LYS A 27 3.62 10.76 -12.88
N GLU A 28 4.18 9.65 -13.35
CA GLU A 28 4.80 9.55 -14.68
C GLU A 28 3.84 9.03 -15.76
N ASN A 29 2.57 8.73 -15.42
CA ASN A 29 1.62 8.07 -16.32
C ASN A 29 2.21 6.78 -16.94
N SER A 30 2.85 5.96 -16.11
CA SER A 30 3.47 4.71 -16.53
C SER A 30 2.48 3.79 -17.24
N SER A 31 2.91 3.18 -18.34
CA SER A 31 2.14 2.15 -19.06
C SER A 31 2.03 0.83 -18.29
N LEU A 32 2.72 0.70 -17.15
CA LEU A 32 2.73 -0.48 -16.27
C LEU A 32 1.97 -0.23 -14.96
N LEU A 33 1.05 0.74 -14.93
CA LEU A 33 0.37 1.12 -13.69
C LEU A 33 -0.44 -0.04 -13.09
N ASP A 34 -1.04 -0.89 -13.93
CA ASP A 34 -1.76 -2.09 -13.53
C ASP A 34 -0.84 -3.11 -12.83
N CYS A 35 0.36 -3.31 -13.36
CA CYS A 35 1.38 -4.16 -12.78
C CYS A 35 1.82 -3.60 -11.41
N LEU A 36 2.15 -2.30 -11.36
CA LEU A 36 2.57 -1.63 -10.12
C LEU A 36 1.47 -1.66 -9.04
N TRP A 37 0.21 -1.53 -9.43
CA TRP A 37 -0.94 -1.69 -8.54
C TRP A 37 -0.98 -3.11 -7.95
N GLY A 38 -0.78 -4.13 -8.81
CA GLY A 38 -0.73 -5.54 -8.42
C GLY A 38 0.40 -5.83 -7.43
N GLU A 39 1.59 -5.26 -7.66
CA GLU A 39 2.74 -5.40 -6.75
C GLU A 39 2.43 -4.82 -5.36
N VAL A 40 1.84 -3.62 -5.28
CA VAL A 40 1.45 -3.03 -3.98
C VAL A 40 0.39 -3.88 -3.28
N TYR A 41 -0.64 -4.35 -4.01
CA TYR A 41 -1.67 -5.21 -3.44
C TYR A 41 -1.08 -6.52 -2.90
N GLY A 42 -0.20 -7.16 -3.68
CA GLY A 42 0.52 -8.37 -3.30
C GLY A 42 1.39 -8.16 -2.07
N SER A 43 2.18 -7.08 -2.02
CA SER A 43 3.06 -6.76 -0.90
C SER A 43 2.30 -6.41 0.38
N ILE A 44 1.15 -5.74 0.30
CA ILE A 44 0.28 -5.52 1.48
C ILE A 44 -0.21 -6.87 2.01
N ASN A 45 -0.65 -7.76 1.14
CA ASN A 45 -1.11 -9.09 1.54
C ASN A 45 0.03 -9.92 2.14
N SER A 46 1.22 -9.89 1.52
CA SER A 46 2.40 -10.59 2.02
C SER A 46 2.78 -10.12 3.43
N ALA A 47 2.81 -8.80 3.66
CA ALA A 47 3.09 -8.22 4.97
C ALA A 47 2.03 -8.62 6.02
N LEU A 48 0.75 -8.63 5.64
CA LEU A 48 -0.34 -9.04 6.52
C LEU A 48 -0.22 -10.52 6.93
N TYR A 49 -0.04 -11.43 5.97
CA TYR A 49 0.06 -12.86 6.25
C TYR A 49 1.40 -13.26 6.89
N SER A 50 2.41 -12.40 6.81
CA SER A 50 3.68 -12.55 7.54
C SER A 50 3.67 -11.91 8.93
N TYR A 51 2.52 -11.35 9.36
CA TYR A 51 2.36 -10.63 10.63
C TYR A 51 3.27 -9.41 10.81
N GLU A 52 3.74 -8.81 9.71
CA GLU A 52 4.57 -7.60 9.73
C GLU A 52 3.74 -6.32 9.87
N ILE A 53 2.47 -6.37 9.48
CA ILE A 53 1.48 -5.30 9.66
C ILE A 53 0.17 -5.87 10.20
N SER A 54 -0.62 -5.04 10.87
CA SER A 54 -1.96 -5.45 11.32
C SER A 54 -2.96 -5.46 10.16
N ASP A 55 -4.07 -6.17 10.35
CA ASP A 55 -5.19 -6.14 9.41
C ASP A 55 -5.75 -4.72 9.21
N GLU A 56 -5.84 -3.94 10.28
CA GLU A 56 -6.27 -2.55 10.22
C GLU A 56 -5.30 -1.68 9.40
N GLN A 57 -4.00 -1.85 9.61
CA GLN A 57 -2.96 -1.17 8.83
C GLN A 57 -3.05 -1.58 7.35
N ALA A 58 -3.28 -2.87 7.06
CA ALA A 58 -3.46 -3.34 5.69
C ALA A 58 -4.70 -2.71 5.02
N ARG A 59 -5.84 -2.58 5.73
CA ARG A 59 -7.03 -1.88 5.23
C ARG A 59 -6.73 -0.41 4.93
N PHE A 60 -6.08 0.28 5.87
CA PHE A 60 -5.65 1.67 5.68
C PHE A 60 -4.77 1.85 4.44
N LEU A 61 -3.77 0.98 4.25
CA LEU A 61 -2.87 1.08 3.08
C LEU A 61 -3.60 0.80 1.76
N ARG A 62 -4.49 -0.19 1.73
CA ARG A 62 -5.31 -0.49 0.55
C ARG A 62 -6.25 0.67 0.20
N ASN A 63 -6.85 1.29 1.20
CA ASN A 63 -7.70 2.47 0.98
C ASN A 63 -6.87 3.65 0.47
N LYS A 64 -5.79 4.00 1.17
CA LYS A 64 -4.95 5.17 0.86
C LYS A 64 -4.27 5.09 -0.50
N TYR A 65 -3.73 3.93 -0.87
CA TYR A 65 -2.92 3.78 -2.08
C TYR A 65 -3.68 3.16 -3.25
N LEU A 66 -4.60 2.24 -3.00
CA LEU A 66 -5.26 1.47 -4.07
C LEU A 66 -6.73 1.84 -4.27
N GLY A 67 -7.30 2.69 -3.42
CA GLY A 67 -8.72 3.04 -3.46
C GLY A 67 -9.66 1.90 -3.06
N ILE A 68 -9.13 0.81 -2.49
CA ILE A 68 -9.92 -0.36 -2.07
C ILE A 68 -10.39 -0.11 -0.63
N GLY A 69 -11.71 -0.09 -0.42
CA GLY A 69 -12.33 0.21 0.87
C GLY A 69 -13.19 1.48 0.85
N LEU A 70 -13.51 2.01 -0.34
CA LEU A 70 -14.68 2.85 -0.55
C LEU A 70 -15.89 1.92 -0.78
N GLU A 71 -16.48 1.41 0.30
CA GLU A 71 -17.91 1.09 0.31
C GLU A 71 -18.57 2.23 1.10
N ASP A 72 -19.13 3.17 0.32
CA ASP A 72 -20.14 4.18 0.61
C ASP A 72 -20.35 4.71 2.05
N GLU A 73 -20.03 6.00 2.23
CA GLU A 73 -21.03 7.02 2.61
C GLU A 73 -20.99 8.17 1.59
#